data_AF-A0A956MBM6-F1
#
_entry.id   AF-A0A956MBM6-F1
#
_cell.length_a   1.000
_cell.length_b   1.000
_cell.length_c   1.000
_cell.angle_alpha   90.00
_cell.angle_beta   90.00
_cell.angle_gamma   90.00
#
_symmetry.space_group_name_H-M   'P 1'
#
loop_
_entity.id
_entity.type
_entity.pdbx_description
1 polymer ?
#
loop_
_entity_poly.entity_id
_entity_poly.type
_entity_poly.pdbx_seq_one_letter_code
_entity_poly.pdbx_strand_id
1 'polypeptide(L)'
;MTDALASVSGLISGLNWRDIIDQIIEIDSGRVSLLAGRRDFFDAQLAEWKNINSKLLELQGIAQELTSEKTYNLFSSSLASSSTTDPEDIVNISTTNSAARGTYNIRVLQKAQSQKLGSAVFSSRDTALNLSGEFLVNGQSVAISATDTLEDVRDAVNLLNNGANATNVTATIISNASDEYQLILTSDDSGSAGFSLLDASASDILQSFGYVGSTTALKTRTSDGAKSDAFSSSATAVGSLRGLSSIPGSTTVTIAGQSIDIDLQSQSLTDIAANIDALTGVTASVVTETDDDDNTLYRIDISGTTSFGDNSNVLQILGFLEGQQISINEIHSAANALQETSGGAITDASLWSSID
;
A
#
# COMPACT_ATOMS: atom_id res chain seq x y z
N MET A 1 52.75 3.52 -64.15
CA MET A 1 53.27 4.37 -65.24
C MET A 1 53.67 5.68 -64.59
N THR A 2 54.98 5.87 -64.33
CA THR A 2 55.92 6.55 -65.25
C THR A 2 55.39 7.95 -65.55
N ASP A 3 56.06 9.05 -65.24
CA ASP A 3 57.49 9.29 -65.26
C ASP A 3 57.80 10.59 -64.52
N ALA A 4 59.00 10.65 -63.96
CA ALA A 4 59.61 11.88 -63.47
C ALA A 4 60.02 12.77 -64.64
N LEU A 5 59.77 14.07 -64.57
CA LEU A 5 60.49 15.14 -65.27
C LEU A 5 60.03 16.45 -64.59
N ALA A 6 60.85 17.38 -64.12
CA ALA A 6 62.28 17.49 -64.04
C ALA A 6 62.53 18.63 -63.06
N SER A 7 63.48 18.48 -62.14
CA SER A 7 64.07 19.62 -61.44
C SER A 7 64.86 20.43 -62.47
N VAL A 8 64.21 21.42 -63.09
CA VAL A 8 64.91 22.44 -63.87
C VAL A 8 65.43 23.48 -62.88
N SER A 9 66.57 23.16 -62.28
CA SER A 9 67.48 24.16 -61.71
C SER A 9 68.26 24.76 -62.89
N GLY A 10 67.66 25.75 -63.54
CA GLY A 10 68.20 26.42 -64.71
C GLY A 10 67.99 27.92 -64.60
N LEU A 11 68.87 28.58 -63.85
CA LEU A 11 69.43 29.91 -64.11
C LEU A 11 68.48 30.91 -64.80
N ILE A 12 67.48 31.44 -64.08
CA ILE A 12 66.98 32.83 -64.16
C ILE A 12 65.89 32.98 -63.10
N SER A 13 65.97 34.09 -62.37
CA SER A 13 65.05 34.56 -61.33
C SER A 13 65.32 34.06 -59.90
N GLY A 14 66.06 34.87 -59.15
CA GLY A 14 66.08 34.85 -57.69
C GLY A 14 64.75 35.34 -57.11
N LEU A 15 63.67 34.61 -57.38
CA LEU A 15 62.36 34.83 -56.78
C LEU A 15 62.11 33.71 -55.76
N ASN A 16 62.11 34.08 -54.49
CA ASN A 16 61.79 33.18 -53.39
C ASN A 16 60.26 32.95 -53.37
N TRP A 17 59.79 32.06 -54.24
CA TRP A 17 58.36 31.82 -54.46
C TRP A 17 57.65 31.29 -53.21
N ARG A 18 58.39 30.62 -52.30
CA ARG A 18 57.88 30.23 -50.99
C ARG A 18 57.52 31.44 -50.13
N ASP A 19 58.43 32.40 -49.98
CA ASP A 19 58.17 33.63 -49.22
C ASP A 19 57.00 34.44 -49.80
N ILE A 20 56.86 34.48 -51.12
CA ILE A 20 55.74 35.17 -51.78
C ILE A 20 54.42 34.42 -51.53
N ILE A 21 54.42 33.09 -51.58
CA ILE A 21 53.23 32.29 -51.25
C ILE A 21 52.88 32.44 -49.76
N ASP A 22 53.87 32.43 -48.87
CA ASP A 22 53.66 32.61 -47.44
C ASP A 22 53.12 34.02 -47.13
N GLN A 23 53.61 35.06 -47.80
CA GLN A 23 53.07 36.43 -47.69
C GLN A 23 51.64 36.55 -48.25
N ILE A 24 51.29 35.82 -49.31
CA ILE A 24 49.91 35.79 -49.84
C ILE A 24 48.98 35.03 -48.89
N ILE A 25 49.43 33.91 -48.31
CA ILE A 25 48.69 33.15 -47.29
C ILE A 25 48.51 34.00 -46.03
N GLU A 26 49.52 34.77 -45.63
CA GLU A 26 49.45 35.67 -44.48
C GLU A 26 48.44 36.81 -44.70
N ILE A 27 48.43 37.42 -45.89
CA ILE A 27 47.42 38.43 -46.27
C ILE A 27 46.01 37.83 -46.31
N ASP A 28 45.83 36.64 -46.88
CA ASP A 28 44.52 35.98 -46.94
C ASP A 28 44.06 35.48 -45.56
N SER A 29 44.99 35.12 -44.67
CA SER A 29 44.73 34.77 -43.26
C SER A 29 44.24 35.97 -42.42
N GLY A 30 44.54 37.21 -42.83
CA GLY A 30 44.04 38.42 -42.17
C GLY A 30 42.51 38.54 -42.21
N ARG A 31 41.88 38.08 -43.29
CA ARG A 31 40.41 38.04 -43.41
C ARG A 31 39.80 37.00 -42.45
N VAL A 32 40.49 35.86 -42.29
CA VAL A 32 40.11 34.81 -41.34
C VAL A 32 40.30 35.28 -39.90
N SER A 33 41.39 36.00 -39.60
CA SER A 33 41.64 36.60 -38.28
C SER A 33 40.57 37.62 -37.89
N LEU A 34 40.13 38.47 -38.83
CA LEU A 34 39.05 39.43 -38.60
C LEU A 34 37.70 38.74 -38.32
N LEU A 35 37.39 37.66 -39.04
CA LEU A 35 36.19 36.85 -38.80
C LEU A 35 36.29 36.07 -37.47
N ALA A 36 37.46 35.55 -37.12
CA ALA A 36 37.70 34.90 -35.83
C ALA A 36 37.55 35.89 -34.67
N GLY A 37 38.11 37.10 -34.77
CA GLY A 37 37.92 38.14 -33.77
C GLY A 37 36.45 38.59 -33.65
N ARG A 38 35.71 38.63 -34.77
CA ARG A 38 34.28 38.92 -34.76
C ARG A 38 33.45 37.80 -34.13
N ARG A 39 33.82 36.54 -34.36
CA ARG A 39 33.23 35.36 -33.70
C ARG A 39 33.48 35.44 -32.19
N ASP A 40 34.72 35.65 -31.77
CA ASP A 40 35.09 35.69 -30.35
C ASP A 40 34.37 36.85 -29.62
N PHE A 41 34.17 38.00 -30.29
CA PHE A 41 33.35 39.10 -29.78
C PHE A 41 31.87 38.74 -29.61
N PHE A 42 31.27 38.01 -30.56
CA PHE A 42 29.89 37.54 -30.43
C PHE A 42 29.75 36.42 -29.39
N ASP A 43 30.75 35.55 -29.26
CA ASP A 43 30.78 34.49 -28.24
C ASP A 43 30.87 35.10 -26.82
N ALA A 44 31.69 36.14 -26.64
CA ALA A 44 31.76 36.89 -25.39
C ALA A 44 30.42 37.57 -25.04
N GLN A 45 29.76 38.20 -26.02
CA GLN A 45 28.42 38.77 -25.81
C GLN A 45 27.38 37.69 -25.47
N LEU A 46 27.39 36.55 -26.16
CA LEU A 46 26.48 35.44 -25.89
C LEU A 46 26.69 34.88 -24.48
N ALA A 47 27.95 34.76 -24.02
CA ALA A 47 28.26 34.33 -22.67
C ALA A 47 27.68 35.30 -21.62
N GLU A 48 27.81 36.61 -21.84
CA GLU A 48 27.25 37.62 -20.93
C GLU A 48 25.72 37.59 -20.92
N TRP A 49 25.08 37.45 -22.09
CA TRP A 49 23.62 37.31 -22.19
C TRP A 49 23.10 36.05 -21.48
N LYS A 50 23.83 34.92 -21.55
CA LYS A 50 23.51 33.71 -20.79
C LYS A 50 23.64 33.92 -19.28
N ASN A 51 24.65 34.69 -18.84
CA ASN A 51 24.83 35.05 -17.44
C ASN A 51 23.66 35.90 -16.93
N ILE A 52 23.30 36.95 -17.67
CA ILE A 52 22.13 37.81 -17.36
C ILE A 52 20.85 36.98 -17.30
N ASN A 53 20.61 36.10 -18.27
CA ASN A 53 19.43 35.23 -18.26
C ASN A 53 19.39 34.33 -17.02
N SER A 54 20.54 33.75 -16.64
CA SER A 54 20.63 32.90 -15.44
C SER A 54 20.30 33.68 -14.17
N LYS A 55 20.84 34.91 -14.03
CA LYS A 55 20.55 35.81 -12.90
C LYS A 55 19.10 36.26 -12.86
N LEU A 56 18.49 36.50 -14.02
CA LEU A 56 17.09 36.90 -14.11
C LEU A 56 16.16 35.74 -13.74
N LEU A 57 16.50 34.50 -14.14
CA LEU A 57 15.77 33.30 -13.74
C LEU A 57 15.87 33.05 -12.23
N GLU A 58 17.06 33.25 -11.64
CA GLU A 58 17.24 33.17 -10.18
C GLU A 58 16.40 34.23 -9.45
N LEU A 59 16.45 35.48 -9.90
CA LEU A 59 15.62 36.55 -9.34
C LEU A 59 14.12 36.27 -9.49
N GLN A 60 13.70 35.73 -10.64
CA GLN A 60 12.32 35.32 -10.88
C GLN A 60 11.89 34.21 -9.91
N GLY A 61 12.76 33.22 -9.66
CA GLY A 61 12.50 32.16 -8.69
C GLY A 61 12.30 32.72 -7.28
N ILE A 62 13.21 33.59 -6.82
CA ILE A 62 13.09 34.26 -5.51
C ILE A 62 11.81 35.09 -5.43
N ALA A 63 11.48 35.85 -6.48
CA ALA A 63 10.26 36.66 -6.51
C ALA A 63 8.99 35.79 -6.46
N GLN A 64 8.98 34.65 -7.15
CA GLN A 64 7.86 33.71 -7.12
C GLN A 64 7.68 33.09 -5.71
N GLU A 65 8.77 32.70 -5.04
CA GLU A 65 8.71 32.22 -3.65
C GLU A 65 8.13 33.29 -2.69
N LEU A 66 8.50 34.55 -2.90
CA LEU A 66 7.99 35.69 -2.12
C LEU A 66 6.54 36.07 -2.43
N THR A 67 5.94 35.57 -3.53
CA THR A 67 4.51 35.74 -3.81
C THR A 67 3.64 34.68 -3.13
N SER A 68 4.23 33.61 -2.60
CA SER A 68 3.50 32.55 -1.92
C SER A 68 3.10 32.98 -0.50
N GLU A 69 1.80 32.95 -0.20
CA GLU A 69 1.29 33.20 1.17
C GLU A 69 1.89 32.22 2.20
N LYS A 70 2.34 31.02 1.77
CA LYS A 70 3.04 30.03 2.63
C LYS A 70 4.31 30.60 3.25
N THR A 71 4.99 31.53 2.59
CA THR A 71 6.23 32.16 3.07
C THR A 71 5.98 33.07 4.28
N TYR A 72 4.77 33.63 4.40
CA TYR A 72 4.42 34.58 5.47
C TYR A 72 3.52 33.96 6.55
N ASN A 73 2.87 32.84 6.26
CA ASN A 73 2.04 32.07 7.18
C ASN A 73 2.78 30.86 7.77
N LEU A 74 4.06 31.05 8.13
CA LEU A 74 4.82 30.05 8.87
C LEU A 74 4.33 30.01 10.31
N PHE A 75 3.28 29.24 10.56
CA PHE A 75 2.89 28.90 11.92
C PHE A 75 3.98 28.02 12.51
N SER A 76 4.52 28.43 13.66
CA SER A 76 5.40 27.61 14.47
C SER A 76 4.61 26.98 15.59
N SER A 77 4.79 25.68 15.80
CA SER A 77 4.38 24.99 17.01
C SER A 77 5.49 25.13 18.06
N SER A 78 5.08 25.29 19.32
CA SER A 78 5.96 25.14 20.47
C SER A 78 5.26 24.23 21.45
N LEU A 79 6.00 23.23 21.93
CA LEU A 79 5.51 22.25 22.86
C LEU A 79 6.01 22.55 24.27
N ALA A 80 5.16 22.29 25.25
CA ALA A 80 5.53 22.31 26.65
C ALA A 80 4.87 21.10 27.32
N SER A 81 5.65 20.35 28.10
CA SER A 81 5.13 19.26 28.90
C SER A 81 4.81 19.74 30.32
N SER A 82 3.79 19.14 30.93
CA SER A 82 3.50 19.32 32.36
C SER A 82 4.25 18.30 33.24
N SER A 83 5.01 17.40 32.64
CA SER A 83 5.86 16.41 33.31
C SER A 83 7.34 16.68 33.02
N THR A 84 8.22 15.84 33.59
CA THR A 84 9.67 15.84 33.31
C THR A 84 10.04 15.17 31.99
N THR A 85 9.07 14.59 31.28
CA THR A 85 9.29 13.98 29.96
C THR A 85 9.29 15.07 28.91
N ASP A 86 10.29 15.04 28.04
CA ASP A 86 10.38 15.97 26.92
C ASP A 86 9.12 15.81 26.03
N PRO A 87 8.44 16.91 25.68
CA PRO A 87 7.16 16.81 24.99
C PRO A 87 7.28 16.14 23.61
N GLU A 88 8.44 16.27 22.95
CA GLU A 88 8.75 15.62 21.68
C GLU A 88 8.81 14.08 21.77
N ASP A 89 9.09 13.52 22.96
CA ASP A 89 9.03 12.08 23.21
C ASP A 89 7.57 11.58 23.35
N ILE A 90 6.62 12.49 23.61
CA ILE A 90 5.20 12.18 23.78
C ILE A 90 4.44 12.39 22.47
N VAL A 91 4.64 13.52 21.80
CA VAL A 91 3.92 13.91 20.59
C VAL A 91 4.75 14.84 19.73
N ASN A 92 4.74 14.63 18.42
CA ASN A 92 5.28 15.58 17.46
C ASN A 92 4.12 16.32 16.76
N ILE A 93 4.24 17.64 16.60
CA ILE A 93 3.20 18.49 15.99
C ILE A 93 3.78 19.26 14.81
N SER A 94 3.23 19.02 13.62
CA SER A 94 3.42 19.86 12.44
C SER A 94 2.17 20.71 12.20
N THR A 95 2.34 21.90 11.61
CA THR A 95 1.25 22.82 11.29
C THR A 95 1.22 23.13 9.80
N THR A 96 0.02 23.22 9.23
CA THR A 96 -0.18 23.73 7.86
C THR A 96 -0.34 25.26 7.87
N ASN A 97 -0.34 25.87 6.68
CA ASN A 97 -0.60 27.30 6.48
C ASN A 97 -2.06 27.71 6.77
N SER A 98 -2.93 26.76 7.11
CA SER A 98 -4.33 26.96 7.49
C SER A 98 -4.60 26.69 8.97
N ALA A 99 -3.55 26.39 9.76
CA ALA A 99 -3.69 26.09 11.18
C ALA A 99 -4.23 27.31 11.96
N ALA A 100 -5.25 27.08 12.80
CA ALA A 100 -5.77 28.11 13.68
C ALA A 100 -4.80 28.38 14.84
N ARG A 101 -4.51 29.66 15.09
CA ARG A 101 -3.71 30.09 16.24
C ARG A 101 -4.43 29.76 17.53
N GLY A 102 -3.74 29.09 18.46
CA GLY A 102 -4.31 28.77 19.77
C GLY A 102 -3.36 27.94 20.64
N THR A 103 -3.73 27.80 21.91
CA THR A 103 -3.08 26.87 22.84
C THR A 103 -3.97 25.65 22.99
N TYR A 104 -3.39 24.47 22.74
CA TYR A 104 -4.10 23.19 22.81
C TYR A 104 -3.55 22.38 23.98
N ASN A 105 -4.43 21.99 24.91
CA ASN A 105 -4.07 21.09 26.01
C ASN A 105 -4.27 19.64 25.55
N ILE A 106 -3.18 18.92 25.34
CA ILE A 106 -3.20 17.54 24.85
C ILE A 106 -2.85 16.60 26.01
N ARG A 107 -3.59 15.50 26.13
CA ARG A 107 -3.30 14.41 27.07
C ARG A 107 -3.40 13.09 26.33
N VAL A 108 -2.27 12.41 26.20
CA VAL A 108 -2.22 11.07 25.60
C VAL A 108 -2.67 10.05 26.65
N LEU A 109 -3.71 9.28 26.32
CA LEU A 109 -4.26 8.26 27.23
C LEU A 109 -3.73 6.86 26.90
N GLN A 110 -3.70 6.52 25.61
CA GLN A 110 -3.26 5.23 25.11
C GLN A 110 -2.78 5.40 23.66
N LYS A 111 -1.76 4.64 23.27
CA LYS A 111 -1.31 4.57 21.88
C LYS A 111 -2.21 3.66 21.07
N ALA A 112 -2.45 4.01 19.81
CA ALA A 112 -2.99 3.05 18.86
C ALA A 112 -2.03 1.85 18.74
N GLN A 113 -2.59 0.66 18.66
CA GLN A 113 -1.85 -0.59 18.47
C GLN A 113 -2.34 -1.25 17.18
N SER A 114 -1.45 -2.00 16.53
CA SER A 114 -1.80 -2.82 15.38
C SER A 114 -2.40 -4.13 15.84
N GLN A 115 -3.45 -4.59 15.15
CA GLN A 115 -4.03 -5.90 15.39
C GLN A 115 -3.03 -7.00 15.00
N LYS A 116 -2.88 -8.02 15.85
CA LYS A 116 -2.06 -9.20 15.60
C LYS A 116 -2.87 -10.45 15.93
N LEU A 117 -2.97 -11.39 14.99
CA LEU A 117 -3.65 -12.68 15.19
C LEU A 117 -2.66 -13.82 14.91
N GLY A 118 -2.58 -14.77 15.84
CA GLY A 118 -1.81 -15.99 15.67
C GLY A 118 -2.70 -17.18 15.36
N SER A 119 -2.23 -18.04 14.46
CA SER A 119 -2.86 -19.33 14.17
C SER A 119 -2.70 -20.31 15.34
N ALA A 120 -3.34 -21.47 15.24
CA ALA A 120 -2.95 -22.66 15.96
C ALA A 120 -1.49 -23.05 15.69
N VAL A 121 -0.93 -23.91 16.53
CA VAL A 121 0.44 -24.42 16.40
C VAL A 121 0.46 -25.56 15.36
N PHE A 122 1.39 -25.47 14.43
CA PHE A 122 1.69 -26.48 13.41
C PHE A 122 3.04 -27.14 13.70
N SER A 123 3.16 -28.43 13.36
CA SER A 123 4.38 -29.20 13.62
C SER A 123 5.53 -28.94 12.63
N SER A 124 5.23 -28.33 11.48
CA SER A 124 6.19 -28.00 10.43
C SER A 124 5.69 -26.79 9.65
N ARG A 125 6.63 -25.99 9.13
CA ARG A 125 6.34 -24.85 8.25
C ARG A 125 6.39 -25.19 6.75
N ASP A 126 7.06 -26.30 6.40
CA ASP A 126 7.43 -26.71 5.05
C ASP A 126 6.79 -28.05 4.62
N THR A 127 5.89 -28.60 5.44
CA THR A 127 5.06 -29.77 5.11
C THR A 127 3.68 -29.32 4.65
N ALA A 128 3.14 -30.02 3.66
CA ALA A 128 1.80 -29.78 3.13
C ALA A 128 0.75 -29.80 4.25
N LEU A 129 -0.10 -28.77 4.28
CA LEU A 129 -1.16 -28.59 5.27
C LEU A 129 -2.31 -29.59 5.06
N ASN A 130 -2.46 -30.14 3.84
CA ASN A 130 -3.59 -30.98 3.44
C ASN A 130 -4.95 -30.28 3.63
N LEU A 131 -4.96 -28.95 3.56
CA LEU A 131 -6.16 -28.12 3.57
C LEU A 131 -6.49 -27.67 2.15
N SER A 132 -7.76 -27.43 1.85
CA SER A 132 -8.16 -26.89 0.55
C SER A 132 -9.35 -25.96 0.71
N GLY A 133 -9.25 -24.76 0.15
CA GLY A 133 -10.27 -23.74 0.21
C GLY A 133 -9.70 -22.36 -0.02
N GLU A 134 -10.49 -21.33 0.28
CA GLU A 134 -10.08 -19.94 0.16
C GLU A 134 -10.55 -19.17 1.40
N PHE A 135 -9.83 -18.10 1.75
CA PHE A 135 -10.26 -17.09 2.71
C PHE A 135 -9.93 -15.70 2.19
N LEU A 136 -10.58 -14.67 2.73
CA LEU A 136 -10.35 -13.26 2.39
C LEU A 136 -9.52 -12.58 3.47
N VAL A 137 -8.52 -11.80 3.05
CA VAL A 137 -7.80 -10.82 3.88
C VAL A 137 -8.12 -9.44 3.35
N ASN A 138 -8.80 -8.60 4.14
CA ASN A 138 -9.27 -7.27 3.71
C ASN A 138 -9.98 -7.31 2.33
N GLY A 139 -10.77 -8.37 2.11
CA GLY A 139 -11.56 -8.56 0.90
C GLY A 139 -10.82 -9.19 -0.29
N GLN A 140 -9.53 -9.48 -0.17
CA GLN A 140 -8.74 -10.17 -1.21
C GLN A 140 -8.60 -11.66 -0.94
N SER A 141 -8.76 -12.47 -1.98
CA SER A 141 -8.71 -13.93 -1.88
C SER A 141 -7.29 -14.48 -1.69
N VAL A 142 -7.14 -15.34 -0.69
CA VAL A 142 -6.00 -16.24 -0.51
C VAL A 142 -6.49 -17.66 -0.74
N ALA A 143 -6.02 -18.27 -1.83
CA ALA A 143 -6.33 -19.65 -2.15
C ALA A 143 -5.32 -20.61 -1.54
N ILE A 144 -5.83 -21.71 -0.96
CA ILE A 144 -5.05 -22.76 -0.32
C ILE A 144 -5.31 -24.07 -1.05
N SER A 145 -4.23 -24.68 -1.51
CA SER A 145 -4.20 -26.01 -2.11
C SER A 145 -3.73 -27.06 -1.10
N ALA A 146 -4.11 -28.33 -1.31
CA ALA A 146 -3.73 -29.42 -0.42
C ALA A 146 -2.21 -29.62 -0.28
N THR A 147 -1.45 -29.17 -1.27
CA THR A 147 0.02 -29.24 -1.28
C THR A 147 0.70 -28.05 -0.63
N ASP A 148 -0.03 -26.97 -0.33
CA ASP A 148 0.54 -25.75 0.22
C ASP A 148 1.03 -25.98 1.65
N THR A 149 2.13 -25.33 1.97
CA THR A 149 2.79 -25.32 3.27
C THR A 149 2.45 -24.04 4.03
N LEU A 150 2.85 -23.93 5.30
CA LEU A 150 2.67 -22.69 6.07
C LEU A 150 3.45 -21.51 5.45
N GLU A 151 4.63 -21.80 4.87
CA GLU A 151 5.43 -20.83 4.13
C GLU A 151 4.71 -20.33 2.88
N ASP A 152 4.04 -21.21 2.14
CA ASP A 152 3.24 -20.80 0.96
C ASP A 152 2.09 -19.87 1.36
N VAL A 153 1.41 -20.15 2.48
CA VAL A 153 0.33 -19.27 2.99
C VAL A 153 0.86 -17.91 3.41
N ARG A 154 2.00 -17.87 4.12
CA ARG A 154 2.68 -16.62 4.48
C ARG A 154 2.98 -15.80 3.23
N ASP A 155 3.57 -16.43 2.23
CA ASP A 155 4.00 -15.75 1.01
C ASP A 155 2.80 -15.30 0.17
N ALA A 156 1.72 -16.08 0.12
CA ALA A 156 0.46 -15.70 -0.52
C ALA A 156 -0.16 -14.46 0.12
N VAL A 157 -0.24 -14.40 1.45
CA VAL A 157 -0.76 -13.20 2.16
C VAL A 157 0.15 -11.99 1.91
N ASN A 158 1.47 -12.16 2.03
CA ASN A 158 2.43 -11.07 1.83
C ASN A 158 2.43 -10.56 0.38
N LEU A 159 2.16 -11.42 -0.60
CA LEU A 159 2.03 -11.03 -1.99
C LEU A 159 0.86 -10.06 -2.21
N LEU A 160 -0.27 -10.28 -1.54
CA LEU A 160 -1.44 -9.40 -1.58
C LEU A 160 -1.19 -8.05 -0.90
N ASN A 161 -0.17 -7.95 -0.05
CA ASN A 161 0.22 -6.70 0.59
C ASN A 161 1.13 -5.82 -0.29
N ASN A 162 0.83 -5.74 -1.60
CA ASN A 162 1.61 -4.96 -2.56
C ASN A 162 0.70 -4.24 -3.57
N GLY A 163 1.17 -3.11 -4.09
CA GLY A 163 0.50 -2.36 -5.16
C GLY A 163 -0.63 -1.45 -4.67
N ALA A 164 -1.51 -1.04 -5.59
CA ALA A 164 -2.56 -0.06 -5.32
C ALA A 164 -3.70 -0.58 -4.43
N ASN A 165 -3.86 -1.90 -4.32
CA ASN A 165 -4.87 -2.54 -3.49
C ASN A 165 -4.19 -3.38 -2.39
N ALA A 166 -3.10 -2.89 -1.78
CA ALA A 166 -2.41 -3.64 -0.75
C ALA A 166 -3.37 -3.96 0.42
N THR A 167 -3.29 -5.18 0.95
CA THR A 167 -4.11 -5.59 2.09
C THR A 167 -3.73 -4.89 3.39
N ASN A 168 -2.54 -4.28 3.49
CA ASN A 168 -1.96 -3.74 4.73
C ASN A 168 -1.92 -4.80 5.85
N VAL A 169 -1.69 -6.05 5.47
CA VAL A 169 -1.54 -7.19 6.39
C VAL A 169 -0.26 -7.93 6.06
N THR A 170 0.63 -7.99 7.03
CA THR A 170 1.88 -8.75 6.96
C THR A 170 1.74 -10.10 7.66
N ALA A 171 2.11 -11.17 6.97
CA ALA A 171 2.20 -12.52 7.49
C ALA A 171 3.64 -12.89 7.87
N THR A 172 3.82 -13.48 9.05
CA THR A 172 5.12 -13.99 9.53
C THR A 172 4.94 -15.35 10.18
N ILE A 173 5.99 -16.19 10.18
CA ILE A 173 5.97 -17.47 10.89
C ILE A 173 6.91 -17.35 12.08
N ILE A 174 6.38 -17.61 13.28
CA ILE A 174 7.16 -17.68 14.51
C ILE A 174 7.40 -19.16 14.85
N SER A 175 8.61 -19.48 15.29
CA SER A 175 8.94 -20.77 15.89
C SER A 175 9.02 -20.61 17.41
N ASN A 176 8.07 -21.17 18.14
CA ASN A 176 8.01 -21.06 19.60
C ASN A 176 8.94 -22.09 20.27
N ALA A 177 9.03 -23.28 19.66
CA ALA A 177 9.89 -24.38 20.08
C ALA A 177 10.27 -25.24 18.86
N SER A 178 11.07 -26.28 19.08
CA SER A 178 11.31 -27.31 18.07
C SER A 178 9.99 -27.93 17.63
N ASP A 179 9.75 -27.95 16.31
CA ASP A 179 8.53 -28.48 15.70
C ASP A 179 7.24 -27.78 16.18
N GLU A 180 7.32 -26.50 16.55
CA GLU A 180 6.15 -25.68 16.87
C GLU A 180 6.22 -24.34 16.12
N TYR A 181 5.32 -24.19 15.15
CA TYR A 181 5.24 -23.02 14.28
C TYR A 181 3.85 -22.38 14.31
N GLN A 182 3.78 -21.06 14.35
CA GLN A 182 2.54 -20.31 14.23
C GLN A 182 2.65 -19.29 13.11
N LEU A 183 1.62 -19.20 12.28
CA LEU A 183 1.43 -18.10 11.34
C LEU A 183 0.81 -16.93 12.08
N ILE A 184 1.40 -15.76 11.91
CA ILE A 184 1.03 -14.53 12.56
C ILE A 184 0.66 -13.53 11.48
N LEU A 185 -0.56 -13.01 11.55
CA LEU A 185 -1.05 -11.92 10.71
C LEU A 185 -1.04 -10.63 11.51
N THR A 186 -0.40 -9.59 10.98
CA THR A 186 -0.25 -8.29 11.63
C THR A 186 -0.79 -7.19 10.71
N SER A 187 -1.63 -6.32 11.24
CA SER A 187 -2.03 -5.08 10.53
C SER A 187 -0.83 -4.15 10.45
N ASP A 188 -0.52 -3.64 9.26
CA ASP A 188 0.52 -2.61 9.12
C ASP A 188 0.04 -1.27 9.68
N ASP A 189 -1.27 -1.04 9.65
CA ASP A 189 -1.92 0.11 10.26
C ASP A 189 -2.18 -0.12 11.75
N SER A 190 -2.13 0.98 12.52
CA SER A 190 -2.49 0.97 13.94
C SER A 190 -3.88 1.57 14.13
N GLY A 191 -4.66 1.05 15.08
CA GLY A 191 -5.98 1.59 15.39
C GLY A 191 -7.04 0.51 15.51
N SER A 192 -8.28 0.93 15.77
CA SER A 192 -9.39 0.02 16.03
C SER A 192 -9.96 -0.67 14.80
N ALA A 193 -9.60 -0.22 13.59
CA ALA A 193 -10.08 -0.81 12.34
C ALA A 193 -9.47 -2.21 12.13
N GLY A 194 -8.17 -2.37 12.40
CA GLY A 194 -7.45 -3.63 12.23
C GLY A 194 -7.54 -4.16 10.80
N PHE A 195 -7.75 -5.47 10.67
CA PHE A 195 -7.98 -6.15 9.40
C PHE A 195 -9.12 -7.18 9.50
N SER A 196 -9.73 -7.46 8.36
CA SER A 196 -10.82 -8.43 8.22
C SER A 196 -10.30 -9.78 7.73
N LEU A 197 -10.82 -10.86 8.33
CA LEU A 197 -10.67 -12.24 7.86
C LEU A 197 -12.04 -12.88 7.67
N LEU A 198 -12.29 -13.46 6.50
CA LEU A 198 -13.57 -14.14 6.18
C LEU A 198 -13.27 -15.46 5.46
N ASP A 199 -13.96 -16.54 5.80
CA ASP A 199 -13.87 -17.74 4.96
C ASP A 199 -14.52 -17.44 3.61
N ALA A 200 -13.90 -17.95 2.54
CA ALA A 200 -14.22 -17.60 1.16
C ALA A 200 -14.53 -18.81 0.28
N SER A 201 -14.80 -19.94 0.91
CA SER A 201 -15.13 -21.21 0.25
C SER A 201 -16.07 -22.03 1.13
N ALA A 202 -16.57 -23.16 0.62
CA ALA A 202 -17.36 -24.08 1.43
C ALA A 202 -16.57 -24.73 2.59
N SER A 203 -15.24 -24.62 2.59
CA SER A 203 -14.37 -25.05 3.68
C SER A 203 -14.14 -23.93 4.68
N ASP A 204 -14.11 -24.27 5.96
CA ASP A 204 -13.79 -23.35 7.07
C ASP A 204 -12.27 -23.31 7.32
N ILE A 205 -11.55 -22.64 6.42
CA ILE A 205 -10.09 -22.53 6.45
C ILE A 205 -9.63 -21.76 7.68
N LEU A 206 -10.26 -20.62 8.00
CA LEU A 206 -9.89 -19.82 9.16
C LEU A 206 -10.10 -20.55 10.49
N GLN A 207 -11.14 -21.39 10.56
CA GLN A 207 -11.34 -22.28 11.71
C GLN A 207 -10.25 -23.35 11.78
N SER A 208 -9.86 -23.92 10.64
CA SER A 208 -8.77 -24.91 10.55
C SER A 208 -7.42 -24.32 10.97
N PHE A 209 -7.16 -23.05 10.65
CA PHE A 209 -6.01 -22.30 11.17
C PHE A 209 -6.17 -21.84 12.62
N GLY A 210 -7.36 -21.95 13.23
CA GLY A 210 -7.62 -21.52 14.59
C GLY A 210 -7.72 -20.01 14.78
N TYR A 211 -7.86 -19.22 13.70
CA TYR A 211 -8.08 -17.78 13.81
C TYR A 211 -9.49 -17.44 14.34
N VAL A 212 -10.47 -18.27 14.00
CA VAL A 212 -11.87 -18.09 14.40
C VAL A 212 -12.47 -19.41 14.89
N GLY A 213 -13.50 -19.33 15.72
CA GLY A 213 -14.28 -20.49 16.16
C GLY A 213 -15.40 -20.82 15.18
N SER A 214 -16.22 -21.80 15.53
CA SER A 214 -17.37 -22.25 14.73
C SER A 214 -18.60 -21.34 14.80
N THR A 215 -18.56 -20.30 15.63
CA THR A 215 -19.67 -19.36 15.78
C THR A 215 -19.42 -18.13 14.93
N THR A 216 -20.46 -17.63 14.27
CA THR A 216 -20.39 -16.39 13.49
C THR A 216 -21.06 -15.23 14.23
N ALA A 217 -20.72 -14.00 13.84
CA ALA A 217 -21.37 -12.77 14.28
C ALA A 217 -21.63 -11.84 13.10
N LEU A 218 -22.53 -10.87 13.27
CA LEU A 218 -22.72 -9.82 12.27
C LEU A 218 -21.51 -8.89 12.25
N LYS A 219 -20.83 -8.83 11.12
CA LYS A 219 -19.63 -8.01 10.92
C LYS A 219 -19.96 -6.52 10.95
N THR A 220 -20.90 -6.08 10.11
CA THR A 220 -21.38 -4.69 10.10
C THR A 220 -22.84 -4.63 10.54
N ARG A 221 -23.07 -4.67 11.86
CA ARG A 221 -24.42 -4.57 12.43
C ARG A 221 -24.97 -3.14 12.33
N THR A 222 -26.22 -2.99 11.91
CA THR A 222 -26.98 -1.73 11.98
C THR A 222 -27.94 -1.75 13.19
N SER A 223 -28.76 -0.71 13.37
CA SER A 223 -29.76 -0.67 14.45
C SER A 223 -30.71 -1.87 14.42
N ASP A 224 -31.14 -2.25 13.22
CA ASP A 224 -32.21 -3.21 12.94
C ASP A 224 -31.86 -4.21 11.82
N GLY A 225 -30.58 -4.33 11.47
CA GLY A 225 -30.08 -5.36 10.56
C GLY A 225 -28.57 -5.35 10.37
N ALA A 226 -28.10 -5.45 9.12
CA ALA A 226 -26.68 -5.54 8.78
C ALA A 226 -26.35 -5.08 7.36
N LYS A 227 -25.11 -4.65 7.15
CA LYS A 227 -24.55 -4.31 5.84
C LYS A 227 -23.52 -5.35 5.40
N SER A 228 -23.50 -5.64 4.09
CA SER A 228 -22.45 -6.44 3.44
C SER A 228 -21.11 -5.68 3.48
N ASP A 229 -20.01 -6.27 3.03
CA ASP A 229 -18.81 -5.50 2.68
C ASP A 229 -19.06 -4.53 1.53
N ALA A 230 -18.12 -3.63 1.32
CA ALA A 230 -18.07 -2.70 0.19
C ALA A 230 -17.46 -3.37 -1.05
N PHE A 231 -18.07 -3.12 -2.20
CA PHE A 231 -17.66 -3.66 -3.49
C PHE A 231 -17.56 -2.55 -4.55
N SER A 232 -16.73 -2.76 -5.56
CA SER A 232 -16.53 -1.80 -6.65
C SER A 232 -17.65 -1.76 -7.69
N SER A 233 -18.58 -2.71 -7.67
CA SER A 233 -19.70 -2.81 -8.62
C SER A 233 -20.92 -3.46 -7.98
N SER A 234 -22.10 -2.96 -8.31
CA SER A 234 -23.39 -3.56 -7.90
C SER A 234 -23.97 -4.55 -8.91
N ALA A 235 -23.41 -4.62 -10.13
CA ALA A 235 -23.96 -5.37 -11.26
C ALA A 235 -23.07 -6.55 -11.70
N THR A 236 -21.87 -6.68 -11.14
CA THR A 236 -20.96 -7.80 -11.40
C THR A 236 -21.20 -8.92 -10.39
N ALA A 237 -21.07 -10.17 -10.81
CA ALA A 237 -21.20 -11.32 -9.91
C ALA A 237 -20.19 -11.22 -8.75
N VAL A 238 -20.66 -11.52 -7.53
CA VAL A 238 -19.88 -11.30 -6.31
C VAL A 238 -18.61 -12.16 -6.28
N GLY A 239 -18.69 -13.41 -6.73
CA GLY A 239 -17.52 -14.30 -6.79
C GLY A 239 -16.40 -13.75 -7.68
N SER A 240 -16.75 -13.08 -8.78
CA SER A 240 -15.77 -12.40 -9.64
C SER A 240 -15.20 -11.15 -8.99
N LEU A 241 -16.01 -10.36 -8.29
CA LEU A 241 -15.54 -9.16 -7.56
C LEU A 241 -14.56 -9.51 -6.43
N ARG A 242 -14.72 -10.69 -5.82
CA ARG A 242 -13.82 -11.22 -4.80
C ARG A 242 -12.59 -11.94 -5.34
N GLY A 243 -12.52 -12.17 -6.66
CA GLY A 243 -11.43 -12.90 -7.29
C GLY A 243 -11.33 -14.36 -6.84
N LEU A 244 -12.45 -14.98 -6.46
CA LEU A 244 -12.47 -16.35 -5.95
C LEU A 244 -12.25 -17.36 -7.07
N SER A 245 -11.45 -18.39 -6.79
CA SER A 245 -11.21 -19.53 -7.68
C SER A 245 -12.13 -20.72 -7.37
N SER A 246 -12.60 -20.83 -6.13
CA SER A 246 -13.46 -21.90 -5.61
C SER A 246 -14.77 -21.32 -5.09
N ILE A 247 -15.50 -20.63 -5.98
CA ILE A 247 -16.78 -19.99 -5.67
C ILE A 247 -17.80 -21.06 -5.23
N PRO A 248 -18.45 -20.91 -4.06
CA PRO A 248 -19.58 -21.76 -3.70
C PRO A 248 -20.69 -21.63 -4.75
N GLY A 249 -21.21 -22.77 -5.24
CA GLY A 249 -22.38 -22.77 -6.12
C GLY A 249 -23.65 -22.30 -5.39
N SER A 250 -24.78 -22.31 -6.10
CA SER A 250 -26.08 -21.94 -5.51
C SER A 250 -26.33 -22.69 -4.20
N THR A 251 -26.46 -21.93 -3.11
CA THR A 251 -26.54 -22.44 -1.76
C THR A 251 -27.68 -21.75 -0.99
N THR A 252 -28.46 -22.55 -0.26
CA THR A 252 -29.53 -22.03 0.61
C THR A 252 -28.95 -21.50 1.92
N VAL A 253 -29.24 -20.24 2.23
CA VAL A 253 -28.98 -19.60 3.53
C VAL A 253 -30.31 -19.22 4.19
N THR A 254 -30.26 -18.74 5.44
CA THR A 254 -31.48 -18.29 6.15
C THR A 254 -31.36 -16.84 6.63
N ILE A 255 -32.39 -16.04 6.36
CA ILE A 255 -32.50 -14.64 6.79
C ILE A 255 -33.88 -14.44 7.40
N ALA A 256 -33.95 -13.91 8.62
CA ALA A 256 -35.19 -13.83 9.40
C ALA A 256 -35.93 -15.19 9.54
N GLY A 257 -35.18 -16.29 9.55
CA GLY A 257 -35.73 -17.66 9.59
C GLY A 257 -36.37 -18.13 8.27
N GLN A 258 -36.29 -17.35 7.19
CA GLN A 258 -36.75 -17.71 5.86
C GLN A 258 -35.56 -18.16 5.00
N SER A 259 -35.76 -19.21 4.21
CA SER A 259 -34.74 -19.75 3.29
C SER A 259 -34.65 -18.92 2.02
N ILE A 260 -33.42 -18.68 1.56
CA ILE A 260 -33.11 -17.98 0.31
C ILE A 260 -31.89 -18.64 -0.34
N ASP A 261 -31.95 -18.86 -1.64
CA ASP A 261 -30.82 -19.38 -2.42
C ASP A 261 -29.97 -18.21 -2.93
N ILE A 262 -28.67 -18.27 -2.66
CA ILE A 262 -27.68 -17.31 -3.15
C ILE A 262 -26.67 -18.05 -4.00
N ASP A 263 -26.42 -17.52 -5.20
CA ASP A 263 -25.41 -18.03 -6.14
C ASP A 263 -24.40 -16.93 -6.46
N LEU A 264 -23.25 -16.96 -5.78
CA LEU A 264 -22.20 -15.95 -5.94
C LEU A 264 -21.49 -16.03 -7.30
N GLN A 265 -21.66 -17.12 -8.05
CA GLN A 265 -21.05 -17.27 -9.37
C GLN A 265 -21.83 -16.48 -10.44
N SER A 266 -23.14 -16.33 -10.26
CA SER A 266 -24.02 -15.70 -11.25
C SER A 266 -24.69 -14.42 -10.78
N GLN A 267 -24.95 -14.28 -9.47
CA GLN A 267 -25.71 -13.15 -8.92
C GLN A 267 -24.80 -11.98 -8.52
N SER A 268 -25.26 -10.78 -8.88
CA SER A 268 -24.68 -9.51 -8.44
C SER A 268 -25.26 -9.04 -7.10
N LEU A 269 -24.71 -7.97 -6.52
CA LEU A 269 -25.30 -7.36 -5.32
C LEU A 269 -26.76 -6.92 -5.54
N THR A 270 -27.08 -6.43 -6.73
CA THR A 270 -28.43 -6.00 -7.09
C THR A 270 -29.40 -7.19 -7.09
N ASP A 271 -28.99 -8.32 -7.65
CA ASP A 271 -29.82 -9.54 -7.69
C ASP A 271 -30.03 -10.09 -6.28
N ILE A 272 -28.96 -10.17 -5.49
CA ILE A 272 -29.01 -10.68 -4.11
C ILE A 272 -29.89 -9.76 -3.24
N ALA A 273 -29.72 -8.45 -3.32
CA ALA A 273 -30.56 -7.50 -2.58
C ALA A 273 -32.04 -7.64 -2.94
N ALA A 274 -32.37 -7.75 -4.23
CA ALA A 274 -33.76 -7.93 -4.68
C ALA A 274 -34.38 -9.25 -4.18
N ASN A 275 -33.60 -10.34 -4.15
CA ASN A 275 -34.06 -11.62 -3.63
C ASN A 275 -34.31 -11.58 -2.12
N ILE A 276 -33.47 -10.85 -1.36
CA ILE A 276 -33.65 -10.67 0.09
C ILE A 276 -34.85 -9.76 0.39
N ASP A 277 -35.06 -8.70 -0.39
CA ASP A 277 -36.19 -7.76 -0.24
C ASP A 277 -37.54 -8.43 -0.48
N ALA A 278 -37.57 -9.55 -1.22
CA ALA A 278 -38.77 -10.36 -1.40
C ALA A 278 -39.20 -11.16 -0.15
N LEU A 279 -38.34 -11.24 0.89
CA LEU A 279 -38.65 -11.93 2.14
C LEU A 279 -39.64 -11.11 2.99
N THR A 280 -40.58 -11.78 3.64
CA THR A 280 -41.59 -11.07 4.44
C THR A 280 -40.95 -10.45 5.68
N GLY A 281 -41.15 -9.14 5.88
CA GLY A 281 -40.67 -8.42 7.06
C GLY A 281 -39.18 -8.04 7.02
N VAL A 282 -38.53 -8.20 5.88
CA VAL A 282 -37.14 -7.80 5.63
C VAL A 282 -37.15 -6.78 4.50
N THR A 283 -36.27 -5.78 4.58
CA THR A 283 -36.01 -4.86 3.47
C THR A 283 -34.53 -4.93 3.11
N ALA A 284 -34.22 -5.02 1.83
CA ALA A 284 -32.83 -5.05 1.37
C ALA A 284 -32.64 -4.15 0.14
N SER A 285 -31.58 -3.36 0.15
CA SER A 285 -31.28 -2.46 -0.97
C SER A 285 -29.77 -2.28 -1.16
N VAL A 286 -29.36 -1.94 -2.37
CA VAL A 286 -27.97 -1.54 -2.63
C VAL A 286 -27.81 -0.06 -2.33
N VAL A 287 -26.93 0.26 -1.39
CA VAL A 287 -26.54 1.62 -1.01
C VAL A 287 -25.12 1.92 -1.52
N THR A 288 -24.83 3.20 -1.73
CA THR A 288 -23.51 3.66 -2.19
C THR A 288 -22.77 4.42 -1.09
N GLU A 289 -21.45 4.26 -1.06
CA GLU A 289 -20.54 5.09 -0.27
C GLU A 289 -19.34 5.52 -1.11
N THR A 290 -18.56 6.46 -0.61
CA THR A 290 -17.36 6.99 -1.28
C THR A 290 -16.16 6.73 -0.38
N ASP A 291 -15.09 6.16 -0.93
CA ASP A 291 -13.84 5.97 -0.20
C ASP A 291 -13.00 7.26 -0.14
N ASP A 292 -11.86 7.20 0.55
CA ASP A 292 -10.95 8.35 0.72
C ASP A 292 -10.34 8.85 -0.61
N ASP A 293 -10.43 8.03 -1.68
CA ASP A 293 -9.94 8.31 -3.03
C ASP A 293 -11.06 8.73 -3.99
N ASP A 294 -12.24 9.09 -3.48
CA ASP A 294 -13.43 9.48 -4.25
C ASP A 294 -14.03 8.38 -5.15
N ASN A 295 -13.68 7.10 -4.95
CA ASN A 295 -14.29 5.99 -5.69
C ASN A 295 -15.66 5.65 -5.11
N THR A 296 -16.62 5.33 -5.98
CA THR A 296 -17.94 4.85 -5.55
C THR A 296 -17.91 3.36 -5.22
N LEU A 297 -18.30 3.03 -4.00
CA LEU A 297 -18.46 1.66 -3.51
C LEU A 297 -19.94 1.33 -3.28
N TYR A 298 -20.27 0.05 -3.35
CA TYR A 298 -21.62 -0.48 -3.23
C TYR A 298 -21.72 -1.50 -2.10
N ARG A 299 -22.79 -1.43 -1.32
CA ARG A 299 -23.10 -2.36 -0.22
C ARG A 299 -24.55 -2.77 -0.28
N ILE A 300 -24.87 -3.98 0.15
CA ILE A 300 -26.25 -4.36 0.46
C ILE A 300 -26.53 -3.94 1.91
N ASP A 301 -27.59 -3.17 2.12
CA ASP A 301 -28.11 -2.79 3.43
C ASP A 301 -29.41 -3.57 3.68
N ILE A 302 -29.42 -4.37 4.75
CA ILE A 302 -30.57 -5.18 5.18
C ILE A 302 -31.10 -4.61 6.49
N SER A 303 -32.41 -4.38 6.54
CA SER A 303 -33.16 -3.98 7.74
C SER A 303 -34.33 -4.92 8.01
N GLY A 304 -34.80 -4.94 9.26
CA GLY A 304 -35.92 -5.76 9.73
C GLY A 304 -35.53 -7.08 10.39
N THR A 305 -34.25 -7.45 10.39
CA THR A 305 -33.76 -8.68 11.03
C THR A 305 -32.27 -8.65 11.35
N THR A 306 -31.89 -9.22 12.49
CA THR A 306 -30.49 -9.55 12.82
C THR A 306 -30.24 -11.06 12.87
N SER A 307 -31.20 -11.87 12.38
CA SER A 307 -31.11 -13.32 12.38
C SER A 307 -30.65 -13.82 11.02
N PHE A 308 -29.41 -14.28 10.96
CA PHE A 308 -28.75 -14.80 9.77
C PHE A 308 -28.19 -16.20 10.07
N GLY A 309 -28.44 -17.15 9.18
CA GLY A 309 -27.82 -18.47 9.21
C GLY A 309 -27.12 -18.71 7.89
N ASP A 310 -25.81 -18.93 7.96
CA ASP A 310 -24.97 -19.14 6.79
C ASP A 310 -24.92 -20.61 6.38
N ASN A 311 -24.55 -20.84 5.14
CA ASN A 311 -24.17 -22.14 4.63
C ASN A 311 -23.12 -21.95 3.53
N SER A 312 -22.07 -22.78 3.54
CA SER A 312 -20.92 -22.65 2.63
C SER A 312 -20.26 -21.27 2.63
N ASN A 313 -20.31 -20.56 3.77
CA ASN A 313 -19.70 -19.24 4.00
C ASN A 313 -20.13 -18.14 3.02
N VAL A 314 -21.31 -18.27 2.41
CA VAL A 314 -21.81 -17.31 1.42
C VAL A 314 -22.09 -15.94 2.04
N LEU A 315 -22.64 -15.90 3.25
CA LEU A 315 -22.87 -14.64 3.97
C LEU A 315 -21.58 -14.05 4.54
N GLN A 316 -20.57 -14.88 4.81
CA GLN A 316 -19.21 -14.40 5.12
C GLN A 316 -18.52 -13.80 3.89
N ILE A 317 -18.60 -14.42 2.71
CA ILE A 317 -18.05 -13.87 1.46
C ILE A 317 -18.66 -12.51 1.12
N LEU A 318 -19.98 -12.37 1.36
CA LEU A 318 -20.68 -11.09 1.23
C LEU A 318 -20.28 -10.08 2.31
N GLY A 319 -19.68 -10.51 3.43
CA GLY A 319 -19.28 -9.65 4.54
C GLY A 319 -20.41 -9.29 5.50
N PHE A 320 -21.53 -10.01 5.47
CA PHE A 320 -22.58 -9.85 6.49
C PHE A 320 -22.17 -10.51 7.80
N LEU A 321 -21.54 -11.68 7.69
CA LEU A 321 -21.07 -12.46 8.83
C LEU A 321 -19.55 -12.50 8.85
N GLU A 322 -18.99 -12.67 10.05
CA GLU A 322 -17.59 -13.02 10.26
C GLU A 322 -17.51 -14.13 11.30
N GLY A 323 -16.44 -14.94 11.23
CA GLY A 323 -16.15 -15.91 12.28
C GLY A 323 -15.77 -15.18 13.57
N GLN A 324 -16.36 -15.58 14.69
CA GLN A 324 -15.94 -15.02 15.98
C GLN A 324 -14.55 -15.51 16.31
N GLN A 325 -13.64 -14.58 16.57
CA GLN A 325 -12.31 -14.92 17.05
C GLN A 325 -12.43 -15.73 18.34
N ILE A 326 -11.69 -16.84 18.40
CA ILE A 326 -11.58 -17.61 19.63
C ILE A 326 -10.94 -16.68 20.68
N SER A 327 -11.38 -16.78 21.93
CA SER A 327 -10.85 -16.02 23.07
C SER A 327 -9.34 -15.79 22.94
N ILE A 328 -8.87 -14.57 23.22
CA ILE A 328 -7.46 -14.20 23.15
C ILE A 328 -6.62 -15.29 23.83
N ASN A 329 -5.91 -16.09 23.03
CA ASN A 329 -5.20 -17.26 23.54
C ASN A 329 -4.02 -16.83 24.41
N GLU A 330 -3.43 -15.67 24.11
CA GLU A 330 -2.34 -15.08 24.87
C GLU A 330 -2.28 -13.55 24.64
N ILE A 331 -2.06 -12.77 25.70
CA ILE A 331 -1.75 -11.34 25.61
C ILE A 331 -0.26 -11.17 25.94
N HIS A 332 0.57 -10.98 24.93
CA HIS A 332 1.94 -10.51 25.15
C HIS A 332 1.93 -8.98 25.27
N SER A 333 1.90 -8.49 26.50
CA SER A 333 2.07 -7.06 26.79
C SER A 333 3.41 -6.85 27.49
N ALA A 334 4.40 -6.35 26.77
CA ALA A 334 5.64 -5.89 27.39
C ALA A 334 5.54 -4.38 27.63
N ALA A 335 5.66 -3.96 28.90
CA ALA A 335 5.75 -2.53 29.26
C ALA A 335 7.12 -1.92 28.89
N ASN A 336 8.09 -2.80 28.58
CA ASN A 336 9.48 -2.49 28.27
C ASN A 336 9.85 -3.21 26.95
N ALA A 337 10.96 -2.81 26.32
CA ALA A 337 11.50 -3.55 25.18
C ALA A 337 11.79 -4.99 25.61
N LEU A 338 11.29 -5.95 24.82
CA LEU A 338 11.56 -7.37 25.00
C LEU A 338 13.08 -7.59 25.02
N GLN A 339 13.56 -8.29 26.05
CA GLN A 339 14.97 -8.63 26.21
C GLN A 339 15.11 -10.13 26.30
N GLU A 340 16.31 -10.63 26.03
CA GLU A 340 16.62 -12.00 26.42
C GLU A 340 16.36 -12.16 27.94
N THR A 341 15.72 -13.24 28.38
CA THR A 341 15.54 -13.60 29.80
C THR A 341 16.90 -13.75 30.50
N SER A 342 17.97 -13.99 29.73
CA SER A 342 19.37 -14.00 30.19
C SER A 342 20.01 -12.61 30.32
N GLY A 343 19.30 -11.56 29.90
CA GLY A 343 19.76 -10.19 29.78
C GLY A 343 20.50 -9.95 28.45
N GLY A 344 19.99 -9.05 27.62
CA GLY A 344 20.60 -8.71 26.33
C GLY A 344 19.59 -8.30 25.26
N ALA A 345 20.09 -7.73 24.17
CA ALA A 345 19.27 -7.44 22.99
C ALA A 345 18.89 -8.74 22.27
N ILE A 346 17.67 -8.80 21.75
CA ILE A 346 17.21 -9.87 20.89
C ILE A 346 18.06 -9.87 19.61
N THR A 347 18.51 -11.05 19.21
CA THR A 347 19.24 -11.27 17.95
C THR A 347 18.52 -12.33 17.11
N ASP A 348 18.95 -12.53 15.88
CA ASP A 348 18.37 -13.55 14.98
C ASP A 348 18.55 -15.00 15.51
N ALA A 349 19.34 -15.19 16.57
CA ALA A 349 19.54 -16.47 17.26
C ALA A 349 18.70 -16.64 18.54
N SER A 350 18.02 -15.59 18.99
CA SER A 350 17.20 -15.60 20.21
C SER A 350 15.96 -16.47 20.02
N LEU A 351 15.73 -17.42 20.93
CA LEU A 351 14.53 -18.26 20.92
C LEU A 351 13.39 -17.50 21.61
N TRP A 352 12.15 -17.70 21.18
CA TRP A 352 11.01 -17.05 21.85
C TRP A 352 10.90 -17.42 23.33
N SER A 353 11.27 -18.66 23.68
CA SER A 353 11.35 -19.14 25.06
C SER A 353 12.44 -18.47 25.91
N SER A 354 13.36 -17.72 25.28
CA SER A 354 14.41 -16.97 25.95
C SER A 354 14.17 -15.46 25.92
N ILE A 355 12.95 -15.00 25.64
CA ILE A 355 12.58 -13.59 25.63
C ILE A 355 11.58 -13.30 26.78
N ASP A 356 11.85 -12.24 27.55
CA ASP A 356 10.99 -11.71 28.63
C ASP A 356 10.07 -10.59 28.13
#